data_AF-A0A381NS35-F1
#
_entry.id   AF-A0A381NS35-F1
#
_cell.length_a   1.000
_cell.length_b   1.000
_cell.length_c   1.000
_cell.angle_alpha   90.00
_cell.angle_beta   90.00
_cell.angle_gamma   90.00
#
_symmetry.space_group_name_H-M   'P 1'
#
loop_
_entity.id
_entity.type
_entity.pdbx_description
1 polymer ?
#
loop_
_entity_poly.entity_id
_entity_poly.type
_entity_poly.pdbx_seq_one_letter_code
_entity_poly.pdbx_strand_id
1 'polypeptide(L)'
;MSFPSDLEIARGAELRPLTDIASEAGIPTDCLEPYGEGAAKIKLDAIGRMADRPKARYVVVSAITPTPLGEGKTTTTVGLGQGFSHIGKKATIAIRQPSMGPTFGIKGGAAGGGYSQVVPMELFNLHLTGDMHAVTAAHNMCSAMLDAHLFHGNELGLDLHNITWRRVMDINERALRNIVVGLGGRLDGVPRETGFDITAASEVMAALALCTSLADLRQRMGRIVVGYDKAGTPVTAEDLGVAGSMTVILKEAIKPNLMQTLEGTPALVHCGPFGNIATGNSSIVADQIGIHTGDFLLTEAGFGADMGAERFFNIKCRYSGIAPDAAVLVATVRGLKAHSGNHKIVAGKPLPEALLAENPDEVHQGGDNLRKQLENMQVHGVSPVVAINVFPGDHDVDINAIKEIADEFNAR
;
A
#
# COMPACT_ATOMS: atom_id res chain seq x y z
N MET A 1 -14.59 -14.92 -27.33
CA MET A 1 -13.16 -14.53 -27.49
C MET A 1 -12.50 -14.74 -26.14
N SER A 2 -11.33 -15.38 -26.08
CA SER A 2 -10.57 -15.48 -24.83
C SER A 2 -9.97 -14.11 -24.52
N PHE A 3 -10.25 -13.56 -23.35
CA PHE A 3 -9.55 -12.37 -22.87
C PHE A 3 -8.07 -12.72 -22.66
N PRO A 4 -7.11 -11.88 -23.13
CA PRO A 4 -5.70 -12.09 -22.82
C PRO A 4 -5.49 -12.00 -21.30
N SER A 5 -4.49 -12.73 -20.81
CA SER A 5 -4.07 -12.66 -19.42
C SER A 5 -3.44 -11.29 -19.10
N ASP A 6 -3.47 -10.92 -17.82
CA ASP A 6 -2.89 -9.64 -17.37
C ASP A 6 -1.42 -9.49 -17.77
N LEU A 7 -0.64 -10.58 -17.74
CA LEU A 7 0.76 -10.59 -18.13
C LEU A 7 0.96 -10.41 -19.64
N GLU A 8 0.09 -11.00 -20.47
CA GLU A 8 0.12 -10.80 -21.92
C GLU A 8 -0.18 -9.34 -22.28
N ILE A 9 -1.17 -8.73 -21.61
CA ILE A 9 -1.47 -7.30 -21.77
C ILE A 9 -0.27 -6.45 -21.35
N ALA A 10 0.31 -6.71 -20.17
CA ALA A 10 1.45 -5.96 -19.65
C ALA A 10 2.68 -6.04 -20.58
N ARG A 11 2.96 -7.20 -21.16
CA ARG A 11 4.09 -7.42 -22.08
C ARG A 11 3.88 -6.78 -23.45
N GLY A 12 2.62 -6.58 -23.85
CA GLY A 12 2.27 -5.87 -25.08
C GLY A 12 2.29 -4.34 -24.94
N ALA A 13 2.59 -3.81 -23.75
CA ALA A 13 2.59 -2.37 -23.51
C ALA A 13 3.77 -1.66 -24.17
N GLU A 14 3.49 -0.57 -24.88
CA GLU A 14 4.52 0.33 -25.41
C GLU A 14 4.87 1.38 -24.35
N LEU A 15 6.03 1.22 -23.71
CA LEU A 15 6.48 2.13 -22.65
C LEU A 15 6.90 3.47 -23.24
N ARG A 16 6.38 4.56 -22.69
CA ARG A 16 6.85 5.91 -22.99
C ARG A 16 8.10 6.24 -22.16
N PRO A 17 9.01 7.10 -22.64
CA PRO A 17 10.11 7.58 -21.83
C PRO A 17 9.62 8.24 -20.53
N LEU A 18 10.15 7.84 -19.38
CA LEU A 18 9.71 8.39 -18.09
C LEU A 18 10.03 9.88 -17.92
N THR A 19 10.97 10.43 -18.69
CA THR A 19 11.20 11.87 -18.78
C THR A 19 10.01 12.62 -19.34
N ASP A 20 9.31 12.03 -20.30
CA ASP A 20 8.12 12.63 -20.93
C ASP A 20 6.94 12.57 -19.96
N ILE A 21 6.76 11.40 -19.30
CA ILE A 21 5.77 11.21 -18.24
C ILE A 21 5.97 12.22 -17.11
N ALA A 22 7.21 12.39 -16.64
CA ALA A 22 7.55 13.37 -15.61
C ALA A 22 7.27 14.80 -16.05
N SER A 23 7.69 15.17 -17.26
CA SER A 23 7.47 16.50 -17.83
C SER A 23 5.97 16.84 -17.92
N GLU A 24 5.15 15.90 -18.38
CA GLU A 24 3.69 16.07 -18.47
C GLU A 24 3.01 16.24 -17.12
N ALA A 25 3.51 15.54 -16.09
CA ALA A 25 3.10 15.67 -14.70
C ALA A 25 3.64 16.95 -14.03
N GLY A 26 4.64 17.60 -14.62
CA GLY A 26 5.34 18.77 -14.08
C GLY A 26 6.42 18.42 -13.05
N ILE A 27 6.88 17.16 -13.00
CA ILE A 27 8.01 16.72 -12.21
C ILE A 27 9.30 17.10 -12.96
N PRO A 28 10.24 17.85 -12.34
CA PRO A 28 11.50 18.20 -13.00
C PRO A 28 12.29 16.97 -13.42
N THR A 29 12.69 16.90 -14.69
CA THR A 29 13.38 15.72 -15.23
C THR A 29 14.76 15.50 -14.63
N ASP A 30 15.43 16.55 -14.15
CA ASP A 30 16.69 16.48 -13.42
C ASP A 30 16.55 15.97 -11.97
N CYS A 31 15.31 15.87 -11.46
CA CYS A 31 14.98 15.17 -10.23
C CYS A 31 14.78 13.66 -10.43
N LEU A 32 14.86 13.14 -11.65
CA LEU A 32 14.75 11.71 -11.90
C LEU A 32 16.10 11.00 -11.77
N GLU A 33 16.07 9.80 -11.20
CA GLU A 33 17.18 8.86 -11.13
C GLU A 33 16.71 7.56 -11.80
N PRO A 34 17.02 7.34 -13.10
CA PRO A 34 16.50 6.21 -13.86
C PRO A 34 16.94 4.86 -13.31
N TYR A 35 16.03 3.89 -13.35
CA TYR A 35 16.28 2.49 -13.03
C TYR A 35 15.86 1.63 -14.23
N GLY A 36 16.78 1.52 -15.19
CA GLY A 36 16.44 1.01 -16.52
C GLY A 36 15.40 1.90 -17.21
N GLU A 37 14.50 1.28 -17.96
CA GLU A 37 13.48 1.98 -18.76
C GLU A 37 12.11 2.04 -18.05
N GLY A 38 11.86 1.14 -17.10
CA GLY A 38 10.55 0.92 -16.51
C GLY A 38 10.24 1.68 -15.22
N ALA A 39 11.26 2.22 -14.54
CA ALA A 39 11.08 3.00 -13.31
C ALA A 39 12.15 4.08 -13.19
N ALA A 40 11.86 5.13 -12.41
CA ALA A 40 12.83 6.12 -11.98
C ALA A 40 12.54 6.54 -10.54
N LYS A 41 13.57 6.71 -9.71
CA LYS A 41 13.41 7.35 -8.40
C LYS A 41 13.25 8.86 -8.56
N ILE A 42 12.41 9.48 -7.73
CA ILE A 42 12.24 10.94 -7.69
C ILE A 42 12.98 11.49 -6.47
N LYS A 43 13.95 12.38 -6.69
CA LYS A 43 14.69 13.07 -5.62
C LYS A 43 13.73 13.88 -4.74
N LEU A 44 14.00 13.90 -3.43
CA LEU A 44 13.18 14.64 -2.46
C LEU A 44 13.13 16.15 -2.72
N ASP A 45 14.16 16.72 -3.37
CA ASP A 45 14.20 18.12 -3.80
C ASP A 45 13.01 18.52 -4.68
N ALA A 46 12.36 17.56 -5.35
CA ALA A 46 11.15 17.79 -6.11
C ALA A 46 10.03 18.40 -5.26
N ILE A 47 9.92 18.02 -3.97
CA ILE A 47 8.90 18.56 -3.05
C ILE A 47 9.03 20.08 -2.93
N GLY A 48 10.25 20.58 -2.66
CA GLY A 48 10.50 22.01 -2.54
C GLY A 48 10.35 22.75 -3.87
N ARG A 49 10.80 22.15 -4.98
CA ARG A 49 10.72 22.75 -6.32
C ARG A 49 9.30 22.82 -6.88
N MET A 50 8.40 21.98 -6.39
CA MET A 50 7.01 21.91 -6.84
C MET A 50 6.03 22.61 -5.88
N ALA A 51 6.50 23.11 -4.73
CA ALA A 51 5.66 23.65 -3.66
C ALA A 51 4.75 24.83 -4.09
N ASP A 52 5.22 25.67 -5.03
CA ASP A 52 4.48 26.82 -5.54
C ASP A 52 3.41 26.46 -6.59
N ARG A 53 3.37 25.19 -7.03
CA ARG A 53 2.38 24.73 -8.00
C ARG A 53 1.01 24.57 -7.32
N PRO A 54 -0.10 24.80 -8.04
CA PRO A 54 -1.42 24.55 -7.50
C PRO A 54 -1.57 23.10 -7.04
N LYS A 55 -2.30 22.89 -5.95
CA LYS A 55 -2.63 21.55 -5.48
C LYS A 55 -3.69 20.92 -6.38
N ALA A 56 -3.44 19.68 -6.78
CA ALA A 56 -4.39 18.78 -7.39
C ALA A 56 -5.51 18.43 -6.39
N ARG A 57 -6.65 17.99 -6.91
CA ARG A 57 -7.70 17.38 -6.10
C ARG A 57 -7.24 16.01 -5.62
N TYR A 58 -7.25 15.81 -4.32
CA TYR A 58 -6.76 14.59 -3.70
C TYR A 58 -7.91 13.62 -3.46
N VAL A 59 -7.88 12.47 -4.14
CA VAL A 59 -8.97 11.49 -4.12
C VAL A 59 -8.46 10.17 -3.56
N VAL A 60 -9.12 9.67 -2.52
CA VAL A 60 -8.84 8.34 -1.97
C VAL A 60 -9.78 7.31 -2.55
N VAL A 61 -9.24 6.22 -3.09
CA VAL A 61 -10.00 5.05 -3.53
C VAL A 61 -9.97 4.01 -2.41
N SER A 62 -11.15 3.62 -1.96
CA SER A 62 -11.38 2.54 -1.01
C SER A 62 -12.40 1.56 -1.58
N ALA A 63 -12.88 0.62 -0.77
CA ALA A 63 -13.84 -0.39 -1.18
C ALA A 63 -14.79 -0.77 -0.04
N ILE A 64 -15.83 -1.52 -0.39
CA ILE A 64 -16.58 -2.34 0.58
C ILE A 64 -15.65 -3.29 1.33
N THR A 65 -16.13 -3.87 2.44
CA THR A 65 -15.35 -4.82 3.21
C THR A 65 -14.91 -5.99 2.30
N PRO A 66 -13.61 -6.37 2.26
CA PRO A 66 -13.13 -7.33 1.29
C PRO A 66 -13.79 -8.70 1.42
N THR A 67 -14.16 -9.27 0.27
CA THR A 67 -14.65 -10.64 0.15
C THR A 67 -13.57 -11.54 -0.46
N PRO A 68 -13.69 -12.87 -0.40
CA PRO A 68 -12.77 -13.77 -1.09
C PRO A 68 -12.74 -13.61 -2.62
N LEU A 69 -13.67 -12.84 -3.21
CA LEU A 69 -13.78 -12.61 -4.65
C LEU A 69 -12.85 -11.51 -5.16
N GLY A 70 -12.50 -10.56 -4.28
CA GLY A 70 -11.78 -9.35 -4.64
C GLY A 70 -12.66 -8.32 -5.34
N GLU A 71 -12.52 -7.07 -4.94
CA GLU A 71 -13.38 -5.98 -5.42
C GLU A 71 -12.75 -5.19 -6.57
N GLY A 72 -11.46 -5.38 -6.86
CA GLY A 72 -10.77 -4.68 -7.96
C GLY A 72 -10.39 -3.22 -7.67
N LYS A 73 -10.17 -2.87 -6.39
CA LYS A 73 -9.84 -1.49 -5.97
C LYS A 73 -8.67 -0.86 -6.74
N THR A 74 -7.54 -1.55 -6.85
CA THR A 74 -6.36 -1.03 -7.55
C THR A 74 -6.61 -0.89 -9.06
N THR A 75 -7.36 -1.83 -9.65
CA THR A 75 -7.84 -1.72 -11.04
C THR A 75 -8.65 -0.44 -11.23
N THR A 76 -9.56 -0.11 -10.31
CA THR A 76 -10.32 1.14 -10.35
C THR A 76 -9.43 2.37 -10.18
N THR A 77 -8.47 2.36 -9.25
CA THR A 77 -7.52 3.48 -9.07
C THR A 77 -6.76 3.78 -10.36
N VAL A 78 -6.22 2.73 -10.99
CA VAL A 78 -5.46 2.84 -12.25
C VAL A 78 -6.37 3.25 -13.40
N GLY A 79 -7.53 2.62 -13.54
CA GLY A 79 -8.51 2.89 -14.60
C GLY A 79 -9.10 4.29 -14.51
N LEU A 80 -9.34 4.80 -13.30
CA LEU A 80 -9.76 6.19 -13.10
C LEU A 80 -8.65 7.18 -13.51
N GLY A 81 -7.39 6.87 -13.17
CA GLY A 81 -6.22 7.65 -13.60
C GLY A 81 -6.13 7.77 -15.12
N GLN A 82 -6.22 6.62 -15.81
CA GLN A 82 -6.28 6.55 -17.28
C GLN A 82 -7.51 7.28 -17.82
N GLY A 83 -8.68 7.08 -17.20
CA GLY A 83 -9.95 7.68 -17.60
C GLY A 83 -9.93 9.22 -17.66
N PHE A 84 -9.19 9.87 -16.76
CA PHE A 84 -9.12 11.33 -16.73
C PHE A 84 -8.52 11.93 -18.01
N SER A 85 -7.55 11.27 -18.67
CA SER A 85 -7.00 11.80 -19.92
C SER A 85 -8.01 11.79 -21.06
N HIS A 86 -8.95 10.84 -21.07
CA HIS A 86 -10.03 10.77 -22.07
C HIS A 86 -11.04 11.90 -21.95
N ILE A 87 -11.08 12.61 -20.82
CA ILE A 87 -11.91 13.79 -20.60
C ILE A 87 -11.07 15.08 -20.52
N GLY A 88 -9.82 15.05 -20.98
CA GLY A 88 -8.94 16.21 -21.03
C GLY A 88 -8.45 16.69 -19.66
N LYS A 89 -8.42 15.81 -18.66
CA LYS A 89 -7.89 16.07 -17.32
C LYS A 89 -6.60 15.32 -17.09
N LYS A 90 -5.73 15.88 -16.25
CA LYS A 90 -4.45 15.27 -15.89
C LYS A 90 -4.55 14.64 -14.51
N ALA A 91 -4.30 13.34 -14.42
CA ALA A 91 -4.25 12.62 -13.16
C ALA A 91 -2.88 11.98 -12.95
N THR A 92 -2.51 11.82 -11.69
CA THR A 92 -1.39 10.98 -11.24
C THR A 92 -1.93 10.00 -10.22
N ILE A 93 -1.46 8.76 -10.26
CA ILE A 93 -1.81 7.76 -9.26
C ILE A 93 -0.68 7.58 -8.25
N ALA A 94 -1.01 7.33 -6.98
CA ALA A 94 -0.06 7.04 -5.90
C ALA A 94 -0.49 5.76 -5.17
N ILE A 95 0.22 4.66 -5.42
CA ILE A 95 -0.15 3.33 -4.94
C ILE A 95 1.01 2.65 -4.19
N ARG A 96 0.69 1.55 -3.51
CA ARG A 96 1.66 0.79 -2.73
C ARG A 96 2.52 -0.10 -3.62
N GLN A 97 3.78 -0.25 -3.23
CA GLN A 97 4.60 -1.35 -3.71
C GLN A 97 4.13 -2.67 -3.07
N PRO A 98 3.89 -3.74 -3.83
CA PRO A 98 3.57 -5.04 -3.28
C PRO A 98 4.79 -5.70 -2.64
N SER A 99 4.53 -6.57 -1.67
CA SER A 99 5.52 -7.54 -1.20
C SER A 99 5.78 -8.58 -2.29
N MET A 100 7.04 -8.99 -2.44
CA MET A 100 7.45 -9.99 -3.41
C MET A 100 7.02 -11.41 -3.00
N GLY A 101 6.96 -11.71 -1.70
CA GLY A 101 6.61 -13.03 -1.19
C GLY A 101 5.27 -13.57 -1.75
N PRO A 102 4.17 -12.80 -1.69
CA PRO A 102 2.87 -13.19 -2.26
C PRO A 102 2.84 -13.41 -3.77
N THR A 103 3.74 -12.79 -4.55
CA THR A 103 3.83 -12.94 -6.01
C THR A 103 4.03 -14.40 -6.41
N PHE A 104 4.77 -15.16 -5.61
CA PHE A 104 5.02 -16.60 -5.81
C PHE A 104 3.97 -17.51 -5.14
N GLY A 105 2.90 -16.93 -4.58
CA GLY A 105 1.79 -17.63 -3.95
C GLY A 105 0.51 -17.60 -4.81
N ILE A 106 -0.64 -17.62 -4.14
CA ILE A 106 -1.96 -17.70 -4.80
C ILE A 106 -2.45 -16.35 -5.32
N LYS A 107 -1.97 -15.23 -4.74
CA LYS A 107 -2.54 -13.89 -4.97
C LYS A 107 -2.11 -13.21 -6.29
N GLY A 108 -1.09 -13.71 -6.98
CA GLY A 108 -0.60 -13.12 -8.23
C GLY A 108 -0.07 -11.68 -8.07
N GLY A 109 0.00 -10.95 -9.20
CA GLY A 109 0.49 -9.57 -9.25
C GLY A 109 -0.52 -8.53 -8.75
N ALA A 110 -0.03 -7.40 -8.23
CA ALA A 110 -0.85 -6.39 -7.55
C ALA A 110 -0.92 -5.03 -8.28
N ALA A 111 -0.57 -4.98 -9.56
CA ALA A 111 -0.40 -3.74 -10.33
C ALA A 111 -1.70 -3.18 -10.95
N GLY A 112 -2.88 -3.67 -10.51
CA GLY A 112 -4.15 -3.50 -11.21
C GLY A 112 -4.57 -4.79 -11.92
N GLY A 113 -5.34 -4.68 -13.01
CA GLY A 113 -5.77 -5.84 -13.80
C GLY A 113 -6.40 -5.45 -15.13
N GLY A 114 -6.45 -6.37 -16.09
CA GLY A 114 -6.94 -6.13 -17.44
C GLY A 114 -6.17 -5.00 -18.13
N TYR A 115 -6.87 -4.03 -18.72
CA TYR A 115 -6.26 -2.86 -19.37
C TYR A 115 -6.02 -1.67 -18.42
N SER A 116 -6.18 -1.88 -17.11
CA SER A 116 -5.89 -0.88 -16.09
C SER A 116 -4.78 -1.39 -15.18
N GLN A 117 -3.55 -1.26 -15.67
CA GLN A 117 -2.34 -1.74 -14.99
C GLN A 117 -1.22 -0.71 -14.97
N VAL A 118 -0.40 -0.75 -13.92
CA VAL A 118 0.91 -0.11 -13.86
C VAL A 118 1.96 -1.05 -14.47
N VAL A 119 2.81 -0.50 -15.34
CA VAL A 119 3.80 -1.26 -16.11
C VAL A 119 5.21 -0.66 -15.96
N PRO A 120 6.27 -1.48 -16.04
CA PRO A 120 6.27 -2.94 -16.29
C PRO A 120 5.85 -3.79 -15.07
N MET A 121 4.96 -4.77 -15.28
CA MET A 121 4.39 -5.60 -14.22
C MET A 121 5.45 -6.45 -13.48
N GLU A 122 6.42 -7.01 -14.20
CA GLU A 122 7.47 -7.85 -13.60
C GLU A 122 8.36 -7.02 -12.66
N LEU A 123 8.73 -5.81 -13.09
CA LEU A 123 9.49 -4.88 -12.26
C LEU A 123 8.70 -4.47 -11.01
N PHE A 124 7.40 -4.20 -11.15
CA PHE A 124 6.50 -3.81 -10.06
C PHE A 124 6.36 -4.90 -8.98
N ASN A 125 6.24 -6.17 -9.38
CA ASN A 125 5.93 -7.29 -8.46
C ASN A 125 7.15 -7.98 -7.83
N LEU A 126 8.36 -7.70 -8.33
CA LEU A 126 9.59 -8.33 -7.86
C LEU A 126 10.41 -7.36 -7.01
N HIS A 127 11.54 -6.89 -7.52
CA HIS A 127 12.49 -6.10 -6.75
C HIS A 127 12.20 -4.59 -6.81
N LEU A 128 11.46 -4.13 -7.82
CA LEU A 128 11.33 -2.72 -8.19
C LEU A 128 12.71 -2.05 -8.15
N THR A 129 12.89 -1.07 -7.28
CA THR A 129 14.13 -0.31 -7.06
C THR A 129 14.87 -0.71 -5.79
N GLY A 130 14.48 -1.82 -5.15
CA GLY A 130 15.13 -2.34 -3.94
C GLY A 130 14.61 -1.80 -2.61
N ASP A 131 13.47 -1.11 -2.58
CA ASP A 131 12.96 -0.44 -1.37
C ASP A 131 12.64 -1.46 -0.24
N MET A 132 12.00 -2.58 -0.58
CA MET A 132 11.77 -3.68 0.36
C MET A 132 13.08 -4.29 0.88
N HIS A 133 14.12 -4.37 0.03
CA HIS A 133 15.43 -4.87 0.45
C HIS A 133 16.09 -3.91 1.45
N ALA A 134 16.00 -2.60 1.22
CA ALA A 134 16.49 -1.58 2.15
C ALA A 134 15.75 -1.62 3.49
N VAL A 135 14.42 -1.78 3.47
CA VAL A 135 13.62 -1.97 4.70
C VAL A 135 14.04 -3.24 5.45
N THR A 136 14.25 -4.34 4.72
CA THR A 136 14.73 -5.61 5.29
C THR A 136 16.09 -5.43 5.97
N ALA A 137 17.03 -4.79 5.27
CA ALA A 137 18.38 -4.54 5.76
C ALA A 137 18.38 -3.61 6.99
N ALA A 138 17.62 -2.51 6.95
CA ALA A 138 17.52 -1.58 8.07
C ALA A 138 16.89 -2.22 9.32
N HIS A 139 15.82 -3.00 9.15
CA HIS A 139 15.19 -3.73 10.25
C HIS A 139 16.16 -4.75 10.87
N ASN A 140 16.80 -5.57 10.03
CA ASN A 140 17.71 -6.62 10.51
C ASN A 140 19.04 -6.05 11.05
N MET A 141 19.44 -4.84 10.64
CA MET A 141 20.55 -4.11 11.26
C MET A 141 20.23 -3.77 12.72
N CYS A 142 18.99 -3.34 13.01
CA CYS A 142 18.54 -3.13 14.39
C CYS A 142 18.58 -4.45 15.20
N SER A 143 18.09 -5.55 14.62
CA SER A 143 18.14 -6.88 15.25
C SER A 143 19.58 -7.33 15.53
N ALA A 144 20.52 -7.10 14.60
CA ALA A 144 21.93 -7.43 14.76
C ALA A 144 22.60 -6.59 15.86
N MET A 145 22.34 -5.29 15.91
CA MET A 145 22.86 -4.41 16.95
C MET A 145 22.28 -4.75 18.33
N LEU A 146 21.02 -5.12 18.42
CA LEU A 146 20.40 -5.61 19.64
C LEU A 146 21.13 -6.86 20.16
N ASP A 147 21.33 -7.87 19.30
CA ASP A 147 22.00 -9.10 19.71
C ASP A 147 23.49 -8.89 20.01
N ALA A 148 24.16 -7.98 19.31
CA ALA A 148 25.53 -7.56 19.62
C ALA A 148 25.61 -6.88 20.99
N HIS A 149 24.65 -6.01 21.32
CA HIS A 149 24.56 -5.37 22.62
C HIS A 149 24.38 -6.38 23.76
N LEU A 150 23.53 -7.39 23.57
CA LEU A 150 23.37 -8.50 24.51
C LEU A 150 24.69 -9.26 24.71
N PHE A 151 25.40 -9.54 23.61
CA PHE A 151 26.66 -10.26 23.62
C PHE A 151 27.80 -9.49 24.31
N HIS A 152 27.85 -8.16 24.14
CA HIS A 152 28.90 -7.30 24.67
C HIS A 152 28.68 -6.80 26.11
N GLY A 153 27.75 -7.41 26.85
CA GLY A 153 27.57 -7.16 28.29
C GLY A 153 26.21 -6.60 28.69
N ASN A 154 25.33 -6.31 27.72
CA ASN A 154 23.96 -5.87 27.96
C ASN A 154 23.84 -4.71 28.95
N GLU A 155 24.62 -3.65 28.77
CA GLU A 155 24.69 -2.52 29.71
C GLU A 155 23.33 -1.82 29.91
N LEU A 156 22.48 -1.80 28.87
CA LEU A 156 21.10 -1.30 28.91
C LEU A 156 20.13 -2.20 29.70
N GLY A 157 20.57 -3.36 30.18
CA GLY A 157 19.77 -4.23 31.04
C GLY A 157 18.55 -4.86 30.36
N LEU A 158 18.57 -5.04 29.03
CA LEU A 158 17.48 -5.66 28.27
C LEU A 158 17.12 -7.02 28.86
N ASP A 159 15.84 -7.23 29.12
CA ASP A 159 15.31 -8.52 29.51
C ASP A 159 15.05 -9.37 28.26
N LEU A 160 15.70 -10.54 28.20
CA LEU A 160 15.65 -11.46 27.06
C LEU A 160 14.21 -11.87 26.72
N HIS A 161 13.33 -11.95 27.72
CA HIS A 161 11.93 -12.36 27.54
C HIS A 161 11.01 -11.19 27.16
N ASN A 162 11.49 -9.95 27.25
CA ASN A 162 10.74 -8.74 26.92
C ASN A 162 11.30 -8.01 25.70
N ILE A 163 12.08 -8.70 24.85
CA ILE A 163 12.47 -8.22 23.52
C ILE A 163 11.30 -8.43 22.57
N THR A 164 10.74 -7.34 22.03
CA THR A 164 9.63 -7.38 21.07
C THR A 164 10.11 -7.32 19.63
N TRP A 165 11.34 -6.83 19.40
CA TRP A 165 11.91 -6.69 18.07
C TRP A 165 12.31 -8.04 17.46
N ARG A 166 11.61 -8.42 16.39
CA ARG A 166 11.83 -9.63 15.60
C ARG A 166 12.86 -9.37 14.50
N ARG A 167 12.88 -10.24 13.48
CA ARG A 167 13.59 -10.06 12.21
C ARG A 167 12.59 -10.04 11.06
N VAL A 168 13.02 -9.67 9.86
CA VAL A 168 12.15 -9.71 8.67
C VAL A 168 12.81 -10.27 7.43
N MET A 169 11.97 -10.81 6.54
CA MET A 169 12.35 -11.26 5.19
C MET A 169 11.12 -11.19 4.27
N ASP A 170 11.29 -10.74 3.02
CA ASP A 170 10.18 -10.57 2.08
C ASP A 170 9.83 -11.85 1.29
N ILE A 171 9.74 -12.98 2.01
CA ILE A 171 9.42 -14.30 1.48
C ILE A 171 8.39 -14.96 2.40
N ASN A 172 7.45 -15.70 1.82
CA ASN A 172 6.44 -16.45 2.56
C ASN A 172 7.04 -17.73 3.20
N GLU A 173 7.78 -17.59 4.29
CA GLU A 173 8.41 -18.71 5.00
C GLU A 173 7.76 -18.92 6.39
N ARG A 174 6.94 -19.97 6.52
CA ARG A 174 6.20 -20.24 7.76
C ARG A 174 7.09 -20.85 8.86
N ALA A 175 8.17 -21.53 8.51
CA ALA A 175 9.04 -22.22 9.45
C ALA A 175 9.84 -21.24 10.33
N LEU A 176 10.00 -20.00 9.89
CA LEU A 176 10.74 -18.95 10.61
C LEU A 176 9.87 -18.13 11.59
N ARG A 177 8.58 -18.46 11.74
CA ARG A 177 7.67 -17.70 12.62
C ARG A 177 8.12 -17.69 14.07
N ASN A 178 8.63 -18.82 14.57
CA ASN A 178 9.15 -19.00 15.91
C ASN A 178 10.45 -19.79 15.83
N ILE A 179 11.55 -19.19 16.29
CA ILE A 179 12.89 -19.78 16.25
C ILE A 179 13.64 -19.47 17.55
N VAL A 180 14.70 -20.22 17.80
CA VAL A 180 15.73 -19.88 18.79
C VAL A 180 16.99 -19.45 18.05
N VAL A 181 17.55 -18.29 18.40
CA VAL A 181 18.80 -17.75 17.84
C VAL A 181 19.92 -17.75 18.87
N GLY A 182 21.15 -17.45 18.45
CA GLY A 182 22.30 -17.34 19.37
C GLY A 182 22.76 -18.67 19.96
N LEU A 183 22.45 -19.78 19.27
CA LEU A 183 22.92 -21.12 19.63
C LEU A 183 24.35 -21.34 19.13
N GLY A 184 25.09 -22.25 19.77
CA GLY A 184 26.49 -22.53 19.47
C GLY A 184 27.33 -22.51 20.75
N GLY A 185 28.56 -21.99 20.65
CA GLY A 185 29.44 -21.74 21.77
C GLY A 185 29.33 -20.31 22.31
N ARG A 186 30.18 -20.01 23.30
CA ARG A 186 30.22 -18.69 23.99
C ARG A 186 30.45 -17.50 23.05
N LEU A 187 30.97 -17.72 21.83
CA LEU A 187 31.29 -16.67 20.86
C LEU A 187 30.16 -16.44 19.82
N ASP A 188 29.10 -17.24 19.86
CA ASP A 188 28.08 -17.29 18.79
C ASP A 188 26.78 -16.53 19.15
N GLY A 189 26.78 -15.83 20.29
CA GLY A 189 25.66 -14.99 20.74
C GLY A 189 25.02 -15.46 22.04
N VAL A 190 23.86 -14.87 22.37
CA VAL A 190 23.07 -15.20 23.56
C VAL A 190 21.81 -15.95 23.11
N PRO A 191 21.58 -17.19 23.58
CA PRO A 191 20.38 -17.95 23.25
C PRO A 191 19.09 -17.22 23.64
N ARG A 192 18.17 -17.01 22.69
CA ARG A 192 16.83 -16.46 22.95
C ARG A 192 15.80 -16.86 21.90
N GLU A 193 14.53 -16.80 22.27
CA GLU A 193 13.40 -16.97 21.36
C GLU A 193 13.12 -15.69 20.56
N THR A 194 12.78 -15.85 19.29
CA THR A 194 12.38 -14.75 18.39
C THR A 194 11.66 -15.32 17.15
N GLY A 195 11.55 -14.54 16.08
CA GLY A 195 11.03 -15.02 14.80
C GLY A 195 11.23 -14.01 13.68
N PHE A 196 10.70 -14.40 12.51
CA PHE A 196 10.64 -13.55 11.32
C PHE A 196 9.22 -13.17 10.98
N ASP A 197 9.04 -11.91 10.58
CA ASP A 197 7.85 -11.42 9.91
C ASP A 197 8.14 -11.09 8.45
N ILE A 198 7.10 -10.95 7.63
CA ILE A 198 7.28 -10.49 6.26
C ILE A 198 7.69 -9.01 6.26
N THR A 199 8.59 -8.59 5.38
CA THR A 199 9.17 -7.23 5.40
C THR A 199 8.14 -6.11 5.39
N ALA A 200 7.04 -6.27 4.64
CA ALA A 200 5.93 -5.31 4.61
C ALA A 200 5.23 -5.09 5.96
N ALA A 201 5.39 -6.02 6.92
CA ALA A 201 4.88 -5.92 8.28
C ALA A 201 5.82 -5.17 9.25
N SER A 202 7.04 -4.83 8.81
CA SER A 202 8.04 -4.13 9.63
C SER A 202 7.56 -2.74 10.05
N GLU A 203 7.81 -2.36 11.31
CA GLU A 203 7.62 -0.97 11.77
C GLU A 203 8.50 0.01 10.97
N VAL A 204 9.65 -0.44 10.45
CA VAL A 204 10.48 0.37 9.53
C VAL A 204 9.70 0.72 8.26
N MET A 205 8.89 -0.19 7.71
CA MET A 205 8.03 0.09 6.57
C MET A 205 6.95 1.13 6.93
N ALA A 206 6.33 0.99 8.09
CA ALA A 206 5.32 1.94 8.56
C ALA A 206 5.92 3.35 8.78
N ALA A 207 7.10 3.43 9.40
CA ALA A 207 7.81 4.68 9.63
C ALA A 207 8.26 5.33 8.30
N LEU A 208 8.74 4.54 7.34
CA LEU A 208 9.09 5.01 6.00
C LEU A 208 7.87 5.56 5.26
N ALA A 209 6.73 4.86 5.33
CA ALA A 209 5.49 5.30 4.72
C ALA A 209 4.93 6.59 5.34
N LEU A 210 5.16 6.82 6.63
CA LEU A 210 4.63 7.97 7.38
C LEU A 210 5.62 9.13 7.55
N CYS A 211 6.85 9.00 7.08
CA CYS A 211 7.81 10.09 7.18
C CYS A 211 7.52 11.20 6.17
N THR A 212 7.87 12.44 6.53
CA THR A 212 7.75 13.62 5.65
C THR A 212 9.09 14.09 5.09
N SER A 213 10.20 13.56 5.62
CA SER A 213 11.57 13.90 5.23
C SER A 213 12.56 12.88 5.78
N LEU A 214 13.81 12.93 5.31
CA LEU A 214 14.89 12.10 5.86
C LEU A 214 15.16 12.39 7.34
N ALA A 215 15.03 13.67 7.75
CA ALA A 215 15.18 14.08 9.15
C ALA A 215 14.05 13.51 10.03
N ASP A 216 12.81 13.56 9.56
CA ASP A 216 11.67 12.93 10.25
C ASP A 216 11.85 11.40 10.33
N LEU A 217 12.30 10.76 9.24
CA LEU A 217 12.61 9.33 9.23
C LEU A 217 13.65 8.97 10.29
N ARG A 218 14.73 9.77 10.42
CA ARG A 218 15.76 9.56 11.45
C ARG A 218 15.20 9.63 12.87
N GLN A 219 14.33 10.60 13.13
CA GLN A 219 13.70 10.74 14.44
C GLN A 219 12.78 9.55 14.73
N ARG A 220 12.01 9.09 13.74
CA ARG A 220 11.14 7.91 13.86
C ARG A 220 11.94 6.64 14.14
N MET A 221 13.06 6.43 13.43
CA MET A 221 13.96 5.30 13.70
C MET A 221 14.44 5.32 15.15
N GLY A 222 14.80 6.48 15.70
CA GLY A 222 15.24 6.60 17.10
C GLY A 222 14.17 6.26 18.14
N ARG A 223 12.89 6.48 17.82
CA ARG A 223 11.76 6.23 18.74
C ARG A 223 11.28 4.78 18.75
N ILE A 224 11.79 3.92 17.88
CA ILE A 224 11.42 2.50 17.84
C ILE A 224 11.83 1.86 19.15
N VAL A 225 10.86 1.27 19.86
CA VAL A 225 11.11 0.48 21.07
C VAL A 225 11.40 -0.95 20.67
N VAL A 226 12.58 -1.46 21.06
CA VAL A 226 13.03 -2.80 20.67
C VAL A 226 12.74 -3.87 21.73
N GLY A 227 12.50 -3.43 22.97
CA GLY A 227 12.24 -4.27 24.12
C GLY A 227 12.24 -3.44 25.40
N TYR A 228 12.26 -4.14 26.53
CA TYR A 228 12.22 -3.52 27.85
C TYR A 228 13.31 -4.09 28.76
N ASP A 229 13.78 -3.29 29.71
CA ASP A 229 14.61 -3.77 30.80
C ASP A 229 13.79 -4.55 31.86
N LYS A 230 14.45 -5.08 32.88
CA LYS A 230 13.79 -5.82 33.97
C LYS A 230 12.86 -4.96 34.84
N ALA A 231 12.98 -3.64 34.80
CA ALA A 231 12.11 -2.70 35.50
C ALA A 231 10.90 -2.28 34.64
N GLY A 232 10.84 -2.70 33.36
CA GLY A 232 9.81 -2.31 32.41
C GLY A 232 10.08 -0.99 31.69
N THR A 233 11.29 -0.45 31.78
CA THR A 233 11.70 0.76 31.04
C THR A 233 11.90 0.39 29.56
N PRO A 234 11.31 1.14 28.60
CA PRO A 234 11.53 0.87 27.18
C PRO A 234 12.97 1.18 26.80
N VAL A 235 13.57 0.28 26.02
CA VAL A 235 14.86 0.49 25.35
C VAL A 235 14.61 0.73 23.88
N THR A 236 15.17 1.80 23.34
CA THR A 236 14.94 2.25 21.97
C THR A 236 16.10 1.94 21.03
N ALA A 237 15.85 2.06 19.72
CA ALA A 237 16.91 2.02 18.71
C ALA A 237 17.88 3.21 18.80
N GLU A 238 17.50 4.32 19.45
CA GLU A 238 18.43 5.39 19.79
C GLU A 238 19.39 4.97 20.90
N ASP A 239 18.89 4.31 21.95
CA ASP A 239 19.71 3.82 23.08
C ASP A 239 20.74 2.78 22.62
N LEU A 240 20.38 1.96 21.62
CA LEU A 240 21.30 1.03 20.95
C LEU A 240 22.28 1.70 19.97
N GLY A 241 22.16 3.01 19.72
CA GLY A 241 22.99 3.74 18.77
C GLY A 241 22.80 3.33 17.30
N VAL A 242 21.73 2.61 16.95
CA VAL A 242 21.54 2.02 15.61
C VAL A 242 20.66 2.88 14.68
N ALA A 243 19.88 3.81 15.22
CA ALA A 243 18.91 4.57 14.45
C ALA A 243 19.52 5.35 13.27
N GLY A 244 20.74 5.89 13.41
CA GLY A 244 21.46 6.54 12.31
C GLY A 244 21.78 5.59 11.15
N SER A 245 22.30 4.40 11.48
CA SER A 245 22.62 3.36 10.50
C SER A 245 21.37 2.88 9.75
N MET A 246 20.25 2.71 10.45
CA MET A 246 18.96 2.38 9.83
C MET A 246 18.54 3.44 8.81
N THR A 247 18.65 4.73 9.17
CA THR A 247 18.29 5.83 8.26
C THR A 247 19.18 5.88 7.02
N VAL A 248 20.49 5.68 7.16
CA VAL A 248 21.41 5.71 6.01
C VAL A 248 21.10 4.58 5.02
N ILE A 249 20.76 3.37 5.52
CA ILE A 249 20.32 2.25 4.68
C ILE A 249 19.05 2.62 3.86
N LEU A 250 18.16 3.42 4.44
CA LEU A 250 16.90 3.85 3.82
C LEU A 250 17.01 5.11 2.95
N LYS A 251 18.21 5.70 2.82
CA LYS A 251 18.42 6.99 2.13
C LYS A 251 17.92 7.00 0.69
N GLU A 252 18.05 5.89 -0.02
CA GLU A 252 17.53 5.76 -1.40
C GLU A 252 16.07 5.29 -1.40
N ALA A 253 15.69 4.44 -0.44
CA ALA A 253 14.35 3.88 -0.32
C ALA A 253 13.28 4.89 0.13
N ILE A 254 13.65 6.08 0.61
CA ILE A 254 12.69 7.17 0.91
C ILE A 254 12.18 7.89 -0.34
N LYS A 255 12.89 7.77 -1.47
CA LYS A 255 12.55 8.42 -2.73
C LYS A 255 11.44 7.61 -3.44
N PRO A 256 10.29 8.21 -3.79
CA PRO A 256 9.23 7.52 -4.53
C PRO A 256 9.66 7.05 -5.91
N ASN A 257 9.03 5.98 -6.42
CA ASN A 257 9.28 5.46 -7.76
C ASN A 257 8.23 6.00 -8.74
N LEU A 258 8.68 6.68 -9.79
CA LEU A 258 7.88 7.00 -10.96
C LEU A 258 7.85 5.79 -11.90
N MET A 259 6.65 5.35 -12.24
CA MET A 259 6.30 4.39 -13.27
C MET A 259 5.17 4.99 -14.12
N GLN A 260 4.58 4.19 -15.00
CA GLN A 260 3.44 4.60 -15.83
C GLN A 260 2.38 3.51 -15.93
N THR A 261 1.15 3.91 -16.23
CA THR A 261 0.08 2.97 -16.62
C THR A 261 0.24 2.52 -18.07
N LEU A 262 -0.58 1.57 -18.50
CA LEU A 262 -0.67 1.15 -19.91
C LEU A 262 -0.90 2.32 -20.88
N GLU A 263 -1.65 3.35 -20.46
CA GLU A 263 -1.89 4.56 -21.27
C GLU A 263 -0.96 5.75 -20.93
N GLY A 264 0.16 5.51 -20.24
CA GLY A 264 1.12 6.57 -19.94
C GLY A 264 0.66 7.58 -18.89
N THR A 265 -0.28 7.22 -18.01
CA THR A 265 -0.60 8.03 -16.82
C THR A 265 0.53 7.88 -15.79
N PRO A 266 1.05 8.97 -15.19
CA PRO A 266 2.09 8.90 -14.17
C PRO A 266 1.64 8.08 -12.94
N ALA A 267 2.49 7.15 -12.51
CA ALA A 267 2.25 6.30 -11.35
C ALA A 267 3.38 6.38 -10.32
N LEU A 268 3.08 6.90 -9.13
CA LEU A 268 3.98 6.94 -7.99
C LEU A 268 3.78 5.66 -7.16
N VAL A 269 4.77 4.76 -7.20
CA VAL A 269 4.74 3.49 -6.47
C VAL A 269 5.72 3.57 -5.32
N HIS A 270 5.22 3.59 -4.08
CA HIS A 270 6.12 3.77 -2.94
C HIS A 270 5.54 3.27 -1.62
N CYS A 271 6.37 2.50 -0.89
CA CYS A 271 6.05 1.82 0.36
C CYS A 271 4.86 0.86 0.25
N GLY A 272 4.75 -0.08 1.19
CA GLY A 272 3.68 -1.08 1.19
C GLY A 272 3.39 -1.63 2.58
N PRO A 273 3.10 -0.80 3.60
CA PRO A 273 2.80 -1.28 4.93
C PRO A 273 1.53 -2.14 4.93
N PHE A 274 1.48 -3.10 5.85
CA PHE A 274 0.28 -3.88 6.11
C PHE A 274 -0.88 -3.00 6.58
N GLY A 275 -2.10 -3.27 6.10
CA GLY A 275 -3.28 -2.48 6.47
C GLY A 275 -4.00 -2.95 7.72
N ASN A 276 -3.53 -4.00 8.42
CA ASN A 276 -4.12 -4.50 9.66
C ASN A 276 -3.32 -4.08 10.91
N ILE A 277 -1.99 -4.16 10.87
CA ILE A 277 -1.10 -3.72 11.95
C ILE A 277 -0.48 -2.32 11.72
N ALA A 278 -0.59 -1.78 10.51
CA ALA A 278 -0.11 -0.45 10.14
C ALA A 278 -1.15 0.28 9.26
N THR A 279 -0.79 1.27 8.45
CA THR A 279 -1.77 2.14 7.78
C THR A 279 -2.38 1.57 6.50
N GLY A 280 -1.66 0.69 5.79
CA GLY A 280 -2.16 0.14 4.53
C GLY A 280 -2.21 1.15 3.38
N ASN A 281 -1.43 2.23 3.43
CA ASN A 281 -1.36 3.26 2.38
C ASN A 281 0.06 3.37 1.78
N SER A 282 0.17 3.96 0.58
CA SER A 282 1.45 4.41 0.04
C SER A 282 2.05 5.54 0.88
N SER A 283 3.31 5.89 0.63
CA SER A 283 4.01 6.88 1.44
C SER A 283 3.44 8.30 1.39
N ILE A 284 3.63 9.07 2.46
CA ILE A 284 3.39 10.52 2.47
C ILE A 284 4.30 11.27 1.49
N VAL A 285 5.56 10.88 1.35
CA VAL A 285 6.52 11.51 0.43
C VAL A 285 6.01 11.46 -1.03
N ALA A 286 5.46 10.34 -1.47
CA ALA A 286 4.85 10.22 -2.80
C ALA A 286 3.68 11.20 -2.98
N ASP A 287 2.83 11.35 -1.95
CA ASP A 287 1.70 12.27 -2.03
C ASP A 287 2.11 13.74 -1.99
N GLN A 288 3.17 14.09 -1.24
CA GLN A 288 3.74 15.44 -1.23
C GLN A 288 4.26 15.86 -2.61
N ILE A 289 4.72 14.92 -3.43
CA ILE A 289 5.08 15.18 -4.82
C ILE A 289 3.83 15.16 -5.71
N GLY A 290 3.03 14.10 -5.62
CA GLY A 290 1.85 13.86 -6.45
C GLY A 290 0.78 14.95 -6.32
N ILE A 291 0.64 15.58 -5.15
CA ILE A 291 -0.36 16.63 -4.93
C ILE A 291 -0.09 17.88 -5.77
N HIS A 292 1.12 18.04 -6.29
CA HIS A 292 1.50 19.14 -7.18
C HIS A 292 1.59 18.71 -8.66
N THR A 293 1.01 17.55 -9.00
CA THR A 293 0.95 17.01 -10.36
C THR A 293 -0.47 17.11 -10.93
N GLY A 294 -0.60 17.68 -12.13
CA GLY A 294 -1.87 17.73 -12.87
C GLY A 294 -3.05 18.35 -12.10
N ASP A 295 -4.25 17.82 -12.37
CA ASP A 295 -5.52 18.24 -11.80
C ASP A 295 -5.97 17.32 -10.64
N PHE A 296 -5.59 16.04 -10.68
CA PHE A 296 -6.01 15.00 -9.72
C PHE A 296 -4.84 14.15 -9.24
N LEU A 297 -4.76 13.95 -7.92
CA LEU A 297 -3.95 12.90 -7.30
C LEU A 297 -4.88 11.80 -6.80
N LEU A 298 -4.80 10.62 -7.40
CA LEU A 298 -5.55 9.44 -6.99
C LEU A 298 -4.66 8.56 -6.11
N THR A 299 -5.09 8.23 -4.90
CA THR A 299 -4.41 7.25 -4.05
C THR A 299 -5.38 6.17 -3.60
N GLU A 300 -4.89 5.12 -2.95
CA GLU A 300 -5.73 4.07 -2.41
C GLU A 300 -5.42 3.75 -0.95
N ALA A 301 -6.41 3.14 -0.29
CA ALA A 301 -6.26 2.60 1.05
C ALA A 301 -6.54 1.10 1.07
N GLY A 302 -5.62 0.30 1.62
CA GLY A 302 -5.72 -1.15 1.70
C GLY A 302 -6.91 -1.63 2.55
N PHE A 303 -7.41 -2.85 2.30
CA PHE A 303 -8.67 -3.35 2.88
C PHE A 303 -9.90 -2.51 2.47
N GLY A 304 -10.97 -2.53 3.26
CA GLY A 304 -12.18 -1.73 3.06
C GLY A 304 -12.07 -0.35 3.71
N ALA A 305 -13.13 0.44 3.60
CA ALA A 305 -13.18 1.79 4.16
C ALA A 305 -13.10 1.83 5.70
N ASP A 306 -13.65 0.82 6.36
CA ASP A 306 -13.63 0.59 7.80
C ASP A 306 -12.22 0.45 8.40
N MET A 307 -11.23 0.03 7.59
CA MET A 307 -9.84 -0.11 8.04
C MET A 307 -8.90 0.83 7.29
N GLY A 308 -8.85 0.72 5.97
CA GLY A 308 -7.90 1.46 5.16
C GLY A 308 -8.18 2.94 5.14
N ALA A 309 -9.42 3.30 4.78
CA ALA A 309 -9.79 4.70 4.66
C ALA A 309 -9.82 5.37 6.04
N GLU A 310 -10.31 4.69 7.07
CA GLU A 310 -10.22 5.17 8.47
C GLU A 310 -8.78 5.57 8.83
N ARG A 311 -7.79 4.68 8.61
CA ARG A 311 -6.38 4.96 8.90
C ARG A 311 -5.79 6.01 7.98
N PHE A 312 -6.24 6.06 6.73
CA PHE A 312 -5.87 7.11 5.80
C PHE A 312 -6.28 8.49 6.35
N PHE A 313 -7.54 8.68 6.73
CA PHE A 313 -8.03 9.95 7.27
C PHE A 313 -7.41 10.29 8.63
N ASN A 314 -7.39 9.34 9.56
CA ASN A 314 -7.03 9.62 10.94
C ASN A 314 -5.53 9.58 11.23
N ILE A 315 -4.74 8.86 10.41
CA ILE A 315 -3.29 8.73 10.58
C ILE A 315 -2.56 9.43 9.45
N LYS A 316 -2.73 8.98 8.20
CA LYS A 316 -1.92 9.49 7.08
C LYS A 316 -2.17 10.98 6.80
N CYS A 317 -3.43 11.38 6.63
CA CYS A 317 -3.81 12.79 6.42
C CYS A 317 -3.42 13.69 7.61
N ARG A 318 -3.55 13.17 8.84
CA ARG A 318 -3.14 13.89 10.04
C ARG A 318 -1.64 14.17 10.08
N TYR A 319 -0.81 13.19 9.73
CA TYR A 319 0.64 13.38 9.67
C TYR A 319 1.10 14.18 8.46
N SER A 320 0.46 13.99 7.30
CA SER A 320 0.87 14.67 6.06
C SER A 320 0.39 16.12 5.98
N GLY A 321 -0.71 16.45 6.68
CA GLY A 321 -1.41 17.72 6.52
C GLY A 321 -2.15 17.86 5.19
N ILE A 322 -2.30 16.78 4.43
CA ILE A 322 -3.00 16.77 3.13
C ILE A 322 -4.42 16.22 3.35
N ALA A 323 -5.41 17.08 3.11
CA ALA A 323 -6.82 16.73 3.20
C ALA A 323 -7.34 16.21 1.85
N PRO A 324 -8.10 15.10 1.82
CA PRO A 324 -8.75 14.59 0.62
C PRO A 324 -9.96 15.44 0.24
N ASP A 325 -10.18 15.65 -1.07
CA ASP A 325 -11.32 16.35 -1.65
C ASP A 325 -12.51 15.42 -1.92
N ALA A 326 -12.25 14.14 -2.19
CA ALA A 326 -13.29 13.15 -2.49
C ALA A 326 -12.84 11.73 -2.11
N ALA A 327 -13.80 10.83 -1.99
CA ALA A 327 -13.56 9.40 -1.81
C ALA A 327 -14.31 8.58 -2.86
N VAL A 328 -13.67 7.57 -3.42
CA VAL A 328 -14.30 6.58 -4.31
C VAL A 328 -14.45 5.29 -3.53
N LEU A 329 -15.65 4.73 -3.49
CA LEU A 329 -15.95 3.44 -2.87
C LEU A 329 -16.23 2.39 -3.94
N VAL A 330 -15.31 1.44 -4.07
CA VAL A 330 -15.44 0.34 -5.02
C VAL A 330 -16.35 -0.75 -4.47
N ALA A 331 -17.34 -1.15 -5.27
CA ALA A 331 -18.26 -2.24 -4.99
C ALA A 331 -18.45 -3.14 -6.23
N THR A 332 -18.93 -4.36 -6.00
CA THR A 332 -19.26 -5.32 -7.06
C THR A 332 -20.57 -6.00 -6.71
N VAL A 333 -21.36 -6.42 -7.71
CA VAL A 333 -22.62 -7.16 -7.49
C VAL A 333 -22.35 -8.40 -6.63
N ARG A 334 -21.37 -9.22 -7.04
CA ARG A 334 -21.03 -10.46 -6.34
C ARG A 334 -20.47 -10.20 -4.93
N GLY A 335 -19.77 -9.10 -4.72
CA GLY A 335 -19.27 -8.70 -3.40
C GLY A 335 -20.40 -8.32 -2.44
N LEU A 336 -21.41 -7.58 -2.92
CA LEU A 336 -22.58 -7.27 -2.11
C LEU A 336 -23.44 -8.52 -1.87
N LYS A 337 -23.70 -9.35 -2.88
CA LYS A 337 -24.39 -10.63 -2.66
C LYS A 337 -23.63 -11.55 -1.69
N ALA A 338 -22.30 -11.47 -1.61
CA ALA A 338 -21.55 -12.21 -0.59
C ALA A 338 -21.80 -11.69 0.84
N HIS A 339 -21.97 -10.37 1.00
CA HIS A 339 -22.30 -9.73 2.28
C HIS A 339 -23.74 -9.99 2.74
N SER A 340 -24.61 -10.56 1.91
CA SER A 340 -25.94 -11.04 2.34
C SER A 340 -25.85 -12.12 3.41
N GLY A 341 -24.73 -12.86 3.47
CA GLY A 341 -24.54 -14.01 4.34
C GLY A 341 -25.17 -15.31 3.84
N ASN A 342 -25.84 -15.31 2.68
CA ASN A 342 -26.54 -16.48 2.14
C ASN A 342 -25.60 -17.48 1.44
N HIS A 343 -24.38 -17.05 1.07
CA HIS A 343 -23.45 -17.84 0.28
C HIS A 343 -22.18 -18.21 1.04
N LYS A 344 -21.78 -19.48 0.96
CA LYS A 344 -20.48 -19.94 1.46
C LYS A 344 -19.42 -19.88 0.36
N ILE A 345 -18.57 -18.87 0.40
CA ILE A 345 -17.52 -18.65 -0.60
C ILE A 345 -16.19 -19.18 -0.08
N VAL A 346 -15.52 -20.01 -0.87
CA VAL A 346 -14.19 -20.56 -0.58
C VAL A 346 -13.24 -20.19 -1.70
N ALA A 347 -12.14 -19.51 -1.37
CA ALA A 347 -11.13 -19.11 -2.34
C ALA A 347 -10.59 -20.34 -3.12
N GLY A 348 -10.48 -20.19 -4.44
CA GLY A 348 -10.01 -21.24 -5.35
C GLY A 348 -11.07 -22.30 -5.72
N LYS A 349 -12.30 -22.20 -5.23
CA LYS A 349 -13.43 -23.04 -5.67
C LYS A 349 -14.36 -22.26 -6.62
N PRO A 350 -15.11 -22.96 -7.50
CA PRO A 350 -16.15 -22.34 -8.31
C PRO A 350 -17.16 -21.60 -7.43
N LEU A 351 -17.69 -20.49 -7.94
CA LEU A 351 -18.70 -19.70 -7.25
C LEU A 351 -20.05 -20.45 -7.23
N PRO A 352 -20.85 -20.31 -6.16
CA PRO A 352 -22.22 -20.84 -6.15
C PRO A 352 -23.02 -20.26 -7.33
N GLU A 353 -23.75 -21.10 -8.07
CA GLU A 353 -24.58 -20.64 -9.20
C GLU A 353 -25.61 -19.59 -8.75
N ALA A 354 -26.18 -19.75 -7.55
CA ALA A 354 -27.13 -18.80 -6.98
C ALA A 354 -26.53 -17.40 -6.75
N LEU A 355 -25.21 -17.28 -6.54
CA LEU A 355 -24.53 -15.99 -6.43
C LEU A 355 -24.45 -15.26 -7.78
N LEU A 356 -24.43 -16.02 -8.88
CA LEU A 356 -24.35 -15.51 -10.25
C LEU A 356 -25.73 -15.22 -10.86
N ALA A 357 -26.79 -15.77 -10.28
CA ALA A 357 -28.15 -15.53 -10.73
C ALA A 357 -28.60 -14.09 -10.40
N GLU A 358 -29.39 -13.50 -11.29
CA GLU A 358 -30.06 -12.22 -11.08
C GLU A 358 -30.86 -12.21 -9.75
N ASN A 359 -30.54 -11.28 -8.85
CA ASN A 359 -31.18 -11.19 -7.54
C ASN A 359 -30.92 -9.81 -6.88
N PRO A 360 -31.66 -8.75 -7.29
CA PRO A 360 -31.45 -7.41 -6.77
C PRO A 360 -31.77 -7.29 -5.27
N ASP A 361 -32.74 -8.06 -4.77
CA ASP A 361 -33.09 -8.08 -3.34
C ASP A 361 -31.90 -8.53 -2.48
N GLU A 362 -31.12 -9.50 -2.96
CA GLU A 362 -29.91 -9.94 -2.27
C GLU A 362 -28.78 -8.91 -2.33
N VAL A 363 -28.70 -8.12 -3.41
CA VAL A 363 -27.80 -6.95 -3.46
C VAL A 363 -28.19 -5.92 -2.41
N HIS A 364 -29.48 -5.64 -2.23
CA HIS A 364 -29.95 -4.74 -1.15
C HIS A 364 -29.69 -5.30 0.24
N GLN A 365 -29.84 -6.62 0.44
CA GLN A 365 -29.57 -7.29 1.71
C GLN A 365 -28.09 -7.16 2.10
N GLY A 366 -27.17 -7.44 1.18
CA GLY A 366 -25.74 -7.22 1.42
C GLY A 366 -25.30 -5.74 1.33
N GLY A 367 -26.18 -4.89 0.81
CA GLY A 367 -26.03 -3.46 0.67
C GLY A 367 -25.79 -2.73 1.98
N ASP A 368 -26.17 -3.31 3.12
CA ASP A 368 -25.87 -2.79 4.46
C ASP A 368 -24.36 -2.55 4.66
N ASN A 369 -23.50 -3.37 4.03
CA ASN A 369 -22.07 -3.11 4.02
C ASN A 369 -21.73 -1.79 3.32
N LEU A 370 -22.24 -1.58 2.10
CA LEU A 370 -22.02 -0.36 1.32
C LEU A 370 -22.58 0.87 2.03
N ARG A 371 -23.82 0.80 2.55
CA ARG A 371 -24.44 1.88 3.33
C ARG A 371 -23.53 2.31 4.48
N LYS A 372 -23.02 1.35 5.25
CA LYS A 372 -22.14 1.65 6.38
C LYS A 372 -20.82 2.29 5.92
N GLN A 373 -20.23 1.83 4.82
CA GLN A 373 -19.01 2.46 4.30
C GLN A 373 -19.26 3.88 3.77
N LEU A 374 -20.42 4.14 3.16
CA LEU A 374 -20.82 5.47 2.72
C LEU A 374 -20.96 6.44 3.91
N GLU A 375 -21.64 6.01 4.98
CA GLU A 375 -21.70 6.76 6.24
C GLU A 375 -20.30 7.07 6.77
N ASN A 376 -19.42 6.07 6.80
CA ASN A 376 -18.05 6.24 7.30
C ASN A 376 -17.29 7.31 6.49
N MET A 377 -17.43 7.34 5.16
CA MET A 377 -16.81 8.38 4.33
C MET A 377 -17.36 9.77 4.67
N GLN A 378 -18.69 9.90 4.80
CA GLN A 378 -19.34 11.18 5.07
C GLN A 378 -18.97 11.76 6.44
N VAL A 379 -18.78 10.93 7.46
CA VAL A 379 -18.32 11.37 8.80
C VAL A 379 -16.94 12.03 8.74
N HIS A 380 -16.11 11.67 7.76
CA HIS A 380 -14.81 12.31 7.51
C HIS A 380 -14.90 13.57 6.65
N GLY A 381 -16.11 14.02 6.29
CA GLY A 381 -16.34 15.27 5.55
C GLY A 381 -15.98 15.20 4.07
N VAL A 382 -15.82 14.00 3.50
CA VAL A 382 -15.55 13.81 2.07
C VAL A 382 -16.79 13.35 1.33
N SER A 383 -16.92 13.82 0.08
CA SER A 383 -17.99 13.39 -0.82
C SER A 383 -17.70 11.99 -1.38
N PRO A 384 -18.52 10.96 -1.09
CA PRO A 384 -18.34 9.64 -1.66
C PRO A 384 -18.90 9.56 -3.09
N VAL A 385 -18.22 8.78 -3.93
CA VAL A 385 -18.66 8.35 -5.26
C VAL A 385 -18.55 6.83 -5.31
N VAL A 386 -19.60 6.14 -5.77
CA VAL A 386 -19.58 4.67 -5.84
C VAL A 386 -19.07 4.24 -7.22
N ALA A 387 -18.00 3.45 -7.23
CA ALA A 387 -17.49 2.83 -8.44
C ALA A 387 -17.90 1.36 -8.47
N ILE A 388 -18.75 1.00 -9.42
CA ILE A 388 -19.20 -0.39 -9.61
C ILE A 388 -18.26 -1.07 -10.60
N ASN A 389 -17.44 -2.00 -10.12
CA ASN A 389 -16.64 -2.86 -10.99
C ASN A 389 -17.54 -3.97 -11.55
N VAL A 390 -17.84 -3.86 -12.85
CA VAL A 390 -18.74 -4.78 -13.57
C VAL A 390 -17.99 -6.01 -14.05
N PHE A 391 -18.60 -7.18 -13.86
CA PHE A 391 -18.09 -8.47 -14.34
C PHE A 391 -18.98 -9.06 -15.44
N PRO A 392 -18.41 -9.93 -16.30
CA PRO A 392 -19.20 -10.73 -17.22
C PRO A 392 -20.27 -11.54 -16.48
N GLY A 393 -21.54 -11.34 -16.83
CA GLY A 393 -22.67 -12.00 -16.19
C GLY A 393 -23.34 -11.20 -15.07
N ASP A 394 -22.83 -10.03 -14.71
CA ASP A 394 -23.60 -9.10 -13.87
C ASP A 394 -24.84 -8.61 -14.64
N HIS A 395 -25.98 -8.59 -13.96
CA HIS A 395 -27.26 -8.19 -14.55
C HIS A 395 -27.53 -6.70 -14.30
N ASP A 396 -28.15 -6.00 -15.27
CA ASP A 396 -28.44 -4.56 -15.15
C ASP A 396 -29.30 -4.22 -13.92
N VAL A 397 -30.24 -5.11 -13.55
CA VAL A 397 -31.08 -4.93 -12.36
C VAL A 397 -30.28 -5.02 -11.06
N ASP A 398 -29.28 -5.91 -10.99
CA ASP A 398 -28.39 -6.01 -9.84
C ASP A 398 -27.49 -4.77 -9.72
N ILE A 399 -27.02 -4.25 -10.87
CA ILE A 399 -26.21 -3.02 -10.93
C ILE A 399 -27.05 -1.81 -10.47
N ASN A 400 -28.31 -1.73 -10.91
CA ASN A 400 -29.21 -0.64 -10.50
C ASN A 400 -29.52 -0.68 -9.01
N ALA A 401 -29.65 -1.84 -8.38
CA ALA A 401 -29.79 -1.95 -6.92
C ALA A 401 -28.62 -1.28 -6.16
N ILE A 402 -27.39 -1.36 -6.69
CA ILE A 402 -26.23 -0.66 -6.10
C ILE A 402 -26.36 0.86 -6.24
N LYS A 403 -26.86 1.34 -7.39
CA LYS A 403 -27.10 2.78 -7.60
C LYS A 403 -28.17 3.31 -6.66
N GLU A 404 -29.25 2.57 -6.48
CA GLU A 404 -30.31 2.91 -5.53
C GLU A 404 -29.76 3.06 -4.11
N ILE A 405 -28.87 2.16 -3.66
CA ILE A 405 -28.18 2.29 -2.37
C ILE A 405 -27.29 3.53 -2.33
N ALA A 406 -26.58 3.86 -3.42
CA ALA A 406 -25.74 5.06 -3.47
C ALA A 406 -26.57 6.36 -3.39
N ASP A 407 -27.73 6.38 -4.05
CA ASP A 407 -28.67 7.50 -4.06
C ASP A 407 -29.23 7.80 -2.66
N GLU A 408 -29.45 6.77 -1.81
CA GLU A 408 -29.86 6.93 -0.40
C GLU A 408 -28.89 7.88 0.38
N PHE A 409 -27.62 7.92 -0.03
CA PHE A 409 -26.56 8.70 0.63
C PHE A 409 -26.16 9.94 -0.17
N ASN A 410 -26.86 10.30 -1.25
CA ASN A 410 -26.44 11.33 -2.20
C ASN A 410 -25.01 11.10 -2.75
N ALA A 411 -24.58 9.83 -2.79
CA ALA A 411 -23.34 9.45 -3.45
C ALA A 411 -23.58 9.36 -4.96
N ARG A 412 -22.61 9.83 -5.75
CA ARG A 412 -22.70 9.79 -7.22
C ARG A 412 -22.22 8.49 -7.81
#